data_AF-A0A5C8ZAJ0-F1
#
_entry.id   AF-A0A5C8ZAJ0-F1
#
_cell.length_a   1.000
_cell.length_b   1.000
_cell.length_c   1.000
_cell.angle_alpha   90.00
_cell.angle_beta   90.00
_cell.angle_gamma   90.00
#
_symmetry.space_group_name_H-M   'P 1'
#
loop_
_entity.id
_entity.type
_entity.pdbx_description
1 polymer ?
#
loop_
_entity_poly.entity_id
_entity_poly.type
_entity_poly.pdbx_seq_one_letter_code
_entity_poly.pdbx_strand_id
1 'polypeptide(L)' 'MPKLCPDCKKPLEHVCSCGSSSYFCNHCNQLVSRKRVIEPDDEAGSEPSFAKSTNNEQKPNRSVKS' A
#
# COMPACT_ATOMS: atom_id res chain seq x y z
N MET A 1 -12.55 -13.11 -5.50
CA MET A 1 -11.55 -13.49 -6.54
C MET A 1 -10.14 -13.19 -6.03
N PRO A 2 -9.11 -14.03 -6.30
CA PRO A 2 -7.73 -13.74 -5.90
C PRO A 2 -7.10 -12.66 -6.79
N LYS A 3 -6.31 -11.77 -6.17
CA LYS A 3 -5.53 -10.74 -6.87
C LYS A 3 -4.26 -11.31 -7.47
N LEU A 4 -3.91 -10.89 -8.67
CA LEU A 4 -2.74 -11.40 -9.39
C LEU A 4 -1.62 -10.36 -9.50
N CYS A 5 -0.38 -10.85 -9.47
CA CYS A 5 0.82 -10.04 -9.69
C CYS A 5 0.88 -9.55 -11.15
N PRO A 6 1.14 -8.25 -11.41
CA PRO A 6 1.25 -7.74 -12.79
C PRO A 6 2.44 -8.34 -13.57
N ASP A 7 3.53 -8.69 -12.88
CA ASP A 7 4.73 -9.24 -13.49
C ASP A 7 4.61 -10.73 -13.80
N CYS A 8 4.28 -11.54 -12.80
CA CYS A 8 4.27 -13.00 -12.94
C CYS A 8 2.88 -13.63 -13.08
N LYS A 9 1.79 -12.84 -12.96
CA LYS A 9 0.40 -13.29 -13.03
C LYS A 9 0.02 -14.38 -12.02
N LYS A 10 0.80 -14.50 -10.94
CA LYS A 10 0.57 -15.45 -9.85
C LYS A 10 -0.26 -14.83 -8.72
N PRO A 11 -0.96 -15.64 -7.92
CA PRO A 11 -1.76 -15.15 -6.80
C PRO A 11 -0.89 -14.41 -5.79
N LEU A 12 -1.40 -13.27 -5.34
CA LEU A 12 -0.76 -12.45 -4.31
C LEU A 12 -1.32 -12.79 -2.94
N GLU A 13 -0.45 -12.72 -1.93
CA GLU A 13 -0.81 -12.88 -0.53
C GLU A 13 -1.32 -11.56 0.03
N HIS A 14 -2.41 -11.59 0.81
CA HIS A 14 -2.93 -10.39 1.47
C HIS A 14 -2.18 -10.15 2.77
N VAL A 15 -1.55 -8.98 2.87
CA VAL A 15 -0.76 -8.59 4.05
C VAL A 15 -1.40 -7.36 4.67
N CYS A 16 -1.82 -7.47 5.93
CA CYS A 16 -2.36 -6.35 6.71
C CYS A 16 -1.27 -5.85 7.67
N SER A 17 -0.88 -4.58 7.52
CA SER A 17 0.12 -3.92 8.36
C SER A 17 -0.49 -2.66 8.96
N CYS A 18 -0.54 -2.56 10.30
CA CYS A 18 -0.94 -1.38 11.09
C CYS A 18 -1.97 -0.45 10.40
N GLY A 19 -3.15 -0.99 10.07
CA GLY A 19 -4.27 -0.22 9.51
C GLY A 19 -4.30 -0.07 7.98
N SER A 20 -3.33 -0.64 7.27
CA SER A 20 -3.31 -0.69 5.79
C SER A 20 -3.18 -2.14 5.32
N SER A 21 -3.80 -2.46 4.18
CA SER A 21 -3.60 -3.77 3.56
C SER A 21 -2.87 -3.63 2.24
N SER A 22 -1.89 -4.49 2.02
CA SER A 22 -1.04 -4.56 0.85
C SER A 22 -1.05 -5.99 0.31
N TYR A 23 -0.46 -6.20 -0.86
CA TYR A 23 -0.36 -7.53 -1.46
C TYR A 23 1.11 -7.91 -1.61
N PHE A 24 1.51 -9.12 -1.22
CA PHE A 24 2.89 -9.58 -1.36
C PHE A 24 2.96 -10.71 -2.37
N CYS A 25 3.91 -10.61 -3.30
CA CYS A 25 4.18 -11.65 -4.28
C CYS A 25 5.29 -12.57 -3.76
N ASN A 26 4.93 -13.77 -3.33
CA ASN A 26 5.90 -14.77 -2.86
C ASN A 26 6.83 -15.30 -3.99
N HIS A 27 6.45 -15.09 -5.25
CA HIS A 27 7.26 -15.54 -6.39
C HIS A 27 8.31 -14.51 -6.82
N CYS A 28 7.95 -13.23 -6.82
CA CYS A 28 8.86 -12.14 -7.11
C CYS A 28 9.55 -11.61 -5.85
N ASN A 29 9.10 -12.07 -4.67
CA ASN A 29 9.49 -11.61 -3.35
C ASN A 29 9.37 -10.08 -3.18
N GLN A 30 8.26 -9.52 -3.67
CA GLN A 30 8.04 -8.08 -3.78
C GLN A 30 6.65 -7.68 -3.29
N LEU A 31 6.57 -6.47 -2.71
CA LEU A 31 5.33 -5.88 -2.26
C LEU A 31 4.63 -5.15 -3.41
N VAL A 32 3.42 -5.59 -3.73
CA VAL A 32 2.56 -5.03 -4.77
C VAL A 32 1.47 -4.17 -4.13
N SER A 33 1.42 -2.91 -4.55
CA SER A 33 0.38 -1.97 -4.11
C SER A 33 -0.98 -2.35 -4.68
N ARG A 34 -2.07 -2.12 -3.93
CA ARG A 34 -3.44 -2.41 -4.39
C ARG A 34 -3.78 -1.80 -5.75
N LYS A 35 -3.19 -0.65 -6.11
CA LYS A 35 -3.40 0.04 -7.40
C LYS A 35 -2.79 -0.68 -8.62
N ARG A 36 -1.84 -1.59 -8.42
CA ARG A 36 -1.10 -2.28 -9.50
C ARG A 36 -1.47 -3.75 -9.64
N VAL A 37 -2.34 -4.27 -8.77
CA VAL A 37 -2.79 -5.66 -8.87
C VAL A 37 -3.79 -5.79 -10.01
N ILE A 38 -3.82 -6.95 -10.66
CA ILE A 38 -4.83 -7.26 -11.67
C ILE A 38 -6.05 -7.78 -10.91
N GLU A 39 -7.14 -6.99 -10.92
CA GLU A 39 -8.46 -7.40 -10.43
C GLU A 39 -9.31 -7.79 -11.65
N PRO A 40 -9.84 -9.01 -11.72
CA PRO A 40 -10.86 -9.34 -12.72
C PRO A 40 -12.16 -8.62 -12.32
N ASP A 41 -12.53 -7.66 -13.15
CA ASP A 41 -13.73 -6.82 -13.14
C ASP A 41 -14.96 -7.48 -12.49
N ASP A 42 -15.27 -7.12 -11.24
CA ASP A 42 -16.62 -7.15 -10.63
C ASP A 42 -16.54 -6.59 -9.17
N GLU A 43 -16.86 -5.30 -9.07
CA GLU A 43 -17.65 -4.65 -8.00
C GLU A 43 -17.23 -4.74 -6.51
N ALA A 44 -17.07 -3.52 -5.95
CA ALA A 44 -17.26 -3.12 -4.55
C ALA A 44 -16.39 -3.73 -3.42
N GLY A 45 -15.61 -2.82 -2.81
CA GLY A 45 -15.50 -2.80 -1.35
C GLY A 45 -14.18 -3.27 -0.76
N SER A 46 -13.12 -2.51 -0.98
CA SER A 46 -12.14 -2.28 0.09
C SER A 46 -11.33 -1.03 -0.22
N GLU A 47 -11.92 0.12 0.09
CA GLU A 47 -11.22 1.38 0.37
C GLU A 47 -9.81 1.08 0.90
N PRO A 48 -8.72 1.35 0.16
CA PRO A 48 -7.51 1.74 0.84
C PRO A 48 -7.84 3.13 1.35
N SER A 49 -8.18 3.21 2.64
CA SER A 49 -8.13 4.44 3.39
C SER A 49 -6.71 5.00 3.22
N PHE A 50 -6.47 5.71 2.13
CA PHE A 50 -5.54 6.80 2.11
C PHE A 50 -6.18 7.80 3.06
N ALA A 51 -6.04 7.52 4.36
CA ALA A 51 -5.96 8.58 5.33
C ALA A 51 -4.93 9.51 4.72
N LYS A 52 -5.45 10.61 4.16
CA LYS A 52 -4.73 11.83 3.91
C LYS A 52 -3.93 12.07 5.17
N SER A 53 -2.68 11.64 5.20
CA SER A 53 -1.71 12.22 6.10
C SER A 53 -1.22 13.47 5.40
N THR A 54 -2.11 14.45 5.35
CA THR A 54 -1.69 15.84 5.39
C THR A 54 -1.03 16.06 6.75
N ASN A 55 0.27 16.27 6.75
CA ASN A 55 0.99 17.07 7.74
C ASN A 55 2.24 17.54 6.98
N ASN A 56 2.23 18.72 6.35
CA ASN A 56 2.29 20.04 6.97
C ASN A 56 3.38 20.14 8.06
N GLU A 57 4.52 20.69 7.65
CA GLU A 57 5.44 21.57 8.41
C GLU A 57 5.54 21.37 9.94
N GLN A 58 6.66 20.82 10.41
CA GLN A 58 7.54 21.56 11.34
C GLN A 58 8.81 20.78 11.70
N LYS A 59 9.97 21.39 11.37
CA LYS A 59 11.10 21.37 12.31
C LYS A 59 11.93 22.68 12.23
N PRO A 60 11.43 23.84 12.69
CA PRO A 60 12.30 24.96 13.01
C PRO A 60 12.66 24.85 14.49
N ASN A 61 13.77 24.20 14.84
CA ASN A 61 14.29 24.31 16.21
C ASN A 61 15.80 24.03 16.27
N ARG A 62 16.59 25.10 16.26
CA ARG A 62 17.48 25.36 17.39
C ARG A 62 17.79 26.86 17.51
N SER A 63 17.00 27.56 18.31
CA SER A 63 17.54 28.67 19.11
C SER A 63 18.65 28.11 20.01
N VAL A 64 19.80 28.76 20.08
CA VAL A 64 20.30 29.42 21.30
C VAL A 64 21.64 30.14 21.04
N LYS A 65 21.60 31.48 21.16
CA LYS A 65 22.57 32.41 21.77
C LYS A 65 24.07 32.03 21.79
N SER A 66 24.91 32.93 21.25
CA SER A 66 25.83 33.81 22.03
C SER A 66 26.29 34.97 21.16
#